data_AF-A0A924PQ12-F1
#
_entry.id   AF-A0A924PQ12-F1
#
_cell.length_a   1.000
_cell.length_b   1.000
_cell.length_c   1.000
_cell.angle_alpha   90.00
_cell.angle_beta   90.00
_cell.angle_gamma   90.00
#
_symmetry.space_group_name_H-M   'P 1'
#
loop_
_entity.id
_entity.type
_entity.pdbx_description
1 polymer ?
#
loop_
_entity_poly.entity_id
_entity_poly.type
_entity_poly.pdbx_seq_one_letter_code
_entity_poly.pdbx_strand_id
1 'polypeptide(L)'
;MINIPRIGQEVVVDFLEGDPDQPLITGRVYNAEQTVPYKLPDHATVITLKSQSSKGGSASNANELRFEDKMGSEHVWLQAEKDFLRNVKNDSSHSVGHDEFVTIKNDLTEKVGNDHQLEVGKDFKQKVGGDMHLQTATDLMIKSGGQYSLKSAKDLAGEAGTGVSFKAGTDVHIKAGMNVTLEAGVMLTLKAGGSSIVLGPAGVAIVGSPLVNINSGGGAQIQLMDAIPPSAYQNARPCP
;
A
#
# COMPACT_ATOMS: atom_id res chain seq x y z
N MET A 1 4.34 -9.01 -43.78
CA MET A 1 4.69 -7.68 -43.26
C MET A 1 4.38 -6.66 -44.36
N ILE A 2 3.77 -5.52 -44.04
CA ILE A 2 3.50 -4.45 -45.01
C ILE A 2 4.26 -3.21 -44.55
N ASN A 3 5.18 -2.74 -45.39
CA ASN A 3 5.83 -1.45 -45.27
C ASN A 3 5.77 -0.83 -46.67
N ILE A 4 5.14 0.32 -46.82
CA ILE A 4 4.96 1.00 -48.11
C ILE A 4 6.15 1.94 -48.35
N PRO A 5 6.83 1.89 -49.50
CA PRO A 5 7.91 2.83 -49.81
C PRO A 5 7.39 4.27 -49.72
N ARG A 6 8.16 5.14 -49.05
CA ARG A 6 7.82 6.56 -48.97
C ARG A 6 8.44 7.30 -50.16
N ILE A 7 7.82 8.41 -50.54
CA ILE A 7 8.37 9.32 -51.56
C ILE A 7 9.80 9.72 -51.16
N GLY A 8 10.73 9.58 -52.11
CA GLY A 8 12.16 9.84 -51.90
C GLY A 8 12.99 8.64 -51.45
N GLN A 9 12.38 7.50 -51.13
CA GLN A 9 13.13 6.28 -50.81
C GLN A 9 13.55 5.52 -52.07
N GLU A 10 14.76 4.99 -52.06
CA GLU A 10 15.28 4.14 -53.14
C GLU A 10 14.72 2.72 -53.03
N VAL A 11 14.30 2.18 -54.18
CA VAL A 11 13.69 0.87 -54.31
C VAL A 11 14.37 0.07 -55.41
N VAL A 12 14.42 -1.25 -55.25
CA VAL A 12 14.86 -2.17 -56.29
C VAL A 12 13.62 -2.57 -57.10
N VAL A 13 13.66 -2.29 -58.40
CA VAL A 13 12.61 -2.66 -59.35
C VAL A 13 13.08 -3.85 -60.16
N ASP A 14 12.29 -4.90 -60.15
CA ASP A 14 12.40 -6.06 -61.01
C ASP A 14 11.29 -6.01 -62.07
N PHE A 15 11.37 -6.85 -63.08
CA PHE A 15 10.43 -6.88 -64.21
C PHE A 15 9.94 -8.30 -64.43
N LEU A 16 8.62 -8.50 -64.43
CA LEU A 16 8.03 -9.84 -64.57
C LEU A 16 8.45 -10.43 -65.92
N GLU A 17 9.10 -11.60 -65.89
CA GLU A 17 9.69 -12.26 -67.08
C GLU A 17 10.70 -11.39 -67.85
N GLY A 18 11.23 -10.34 -67.21
CA GLY A 18 12.09 -9.35 -67.84
C GLY A 18 11.35 -8.35 -68.73
N ASP A 19 10.02 -8.30 -68.70
CA ASP A 19 9.19 -7.35 -69.43
C ASP A 19 9.23 -5.95 -68.80
N PRO A 20 9.86 -4.95 -69.47
CA PRO A 20 9.97 -3.58 -68.95
C PRO A 20 8.63 -2.90 -68.65
N ASP A 21 7.54 -3.37 -69.27
CA ASP A 21 6.19 -2.83 -69.08
C ASP A 21 5.48 -3.40 -67.83
N GLN A 22 6.09 -4.36 -67.14
CA GLN A 22 5.55 -5.00 -65.94
C GLN A 22 6.49 -4.90 -64.73
N PRO A 23 6.73 -3.67 -64.21
CA PRO A 23 7.63 -3.45 -63.08
C PRO A 23 7.04 -3.96 -61.76
N LEU A 24 7.91 -4.47 -60.89
CA LEU A 24 7.61 -4.94 -59.55
C LEU A 24 8.69 -4.47 -58.56
N ILE A 25 8.29 -3.86 -57.45
CA ILE A 25 9.23 -3.51 -56.39
C ILE A 25 9.56 -4.75 -55.55
N THR A 26 10.83 -5.15 -55.53
CA THR A 26 11.31 -6.36 -54.83
C THR A 26 12.16 -6.06 -53.60
N GLY A 27 12.66 -4.84 -53.46
CA GLY A 27 13.53 -4.47 -52.35
C GLY A 27 13.63 -2.98 -52.09
N ARG A 28 14.32 -2.65 -51.00
CA ARG A 28 14.76 -1.28 -50.68
C ARG A 28 16.22 -1.31 -50.28
N VAL A 29 16.91 -0.22 -50.56
CA VAL A 29 18.31 -0.04 -50.24
C VAL A 29 18.52 1.29 -49.53
N TYR A 30 19.51 1.33 -48.64
CA TYR A 30 20.02 2.57 -48.07
C TYR A 30 21.05 3.18 -49.01
N ASN A 31 21.18 4.50 -48.99
CA ASN A 31 22.14 5.25 -49.78
C ASN A 31 22.71 6.43 -48.96
N ALA A 32 23.44 7.34 -49.61
CA ALA A 32 24.09 8.47 -48.94
C ALA A 32 23.10 9.50 -48.35
N GLU A 33 21.90 9.62 -48.92
CA GLU A 33 20.85 10.53 -48.43
C GLU A 33 19.87 9.83 -47.47
N GLN A 34 19.44 8.63 -47.85
CA GLN A 34 18.63 7.72 -47.03
C GLN A 34 19.57 6.78 -46.30
N THR A 35 20.22 7.28 -45.26
CA THR A 35 21.23 6.53 -44.50
C THR A 35 20.61 5.43 -43.64
N VAL A 36 21.44 4.46 -43.27
CA VAL A 36 21.10 3.43 -42.28
C VAL A 36 20.65 4.05 -40.94
N PRO A 37 19.74 3.41 -40.17
CA PRO A 37 19.22 3.97 -38.91
C PRO A 37 20.28 4.13 -37.81
N TYR A 38 21.30 3.27 -37.85
CA TYR A 38 22.45 3.31 -36.96
C TYR A 38 23.72 3.30 -37.79
N LYS A 39 24.68 4.13 -37.41
CA LYS A 39 25.93 4.30 -38.14
C LYS A 39 26.71 2.98 -38.22
N LEU A 40 27.08 2.58 -39.43
CA LEU A 40 27.94 1.42 -39.68
C LEU A 40 29.38 1.86 -39.95
N PRO A 41 30.39 1.04 -39.61
CA PRO A 41 30.29 -0.30 -39.00
C PRO A 41 30.12 -0.30 -37.47
N ASP A 42 30.07 0.87 -36.82
CA ASP A 42 30.06 1.02 -35.35
C ASP A 42 28.94 0.20 -34.67
N HIS A 43 27.77 0.07 -35.32
CA HIS A 43 26.60 -0.69 -34.84
C HIS A 43 26.30 -1.94 -35.68
N ALA A 44 27.34 -2.67 -36.12
CA ALA A 44 27.18 -3.87 -36.94
C ALA A 44 26.38 -5.01 -36.26
N THR A 45 26.28 -5.01 -34.93
CA THR A 45 25.54 -6.00 -34.13
C THR A 45 24.09 -5.58 -33.82
N VAL A 46 23.64 -4.43 -34.33
CA VAL A 46 22.27 -3.93 -34.12
C VAL A 46 21.35 -4.39 -35.23
N ILE A 47 20.22 -4.99 -34.83
CA ILE A 47 19.09 -5.29 -35.72
C ILE A 47 17.91 -4.41 -35.29
N THR A 48 17.30 -3.70 -36.22
CA THR A 48 16.19 -2.79 -35.89
C THR A 48 15.07 -2.78 -36.93
N LEU A 49 13.85 -2.65 -36.43
CA LEU A 49 12.67 -2.24 -37.18
C LEU A 49 12.24 -0.87 -36.67
N LYS A 50 12.72 0.19 -37.34
CA LYS A 50 12.48 1.58 -36.96
C LYS A 50 11.54 2.26 -37.95
N SER A 51 10.45 2.82 -37.41
CA SER A 51 9.51 3.65 -38.16
C SER A 51 9.83 5.14 -37.99
N GLN A 52 9.15 5.99 -38.75
CA GLN A 52 9.17 7.44 -38.56
C GLN A 52 7.75 7.98 -38.70
N SER A 53 7.31 8.84 -37.79
CA SER A 53 5.97 9.44 -37.84
C SER A 53 5.73 10.17 -39.18
N SER A 54 4.49 10.13 -39.66
CA SER A 54 4.10 10.75 -40.93
C SER A 54 2.71 11.39 -40.79
N LYS A 55 2.45 12.56 -41.36
CA LYS A 55 3.40 13.47 -42.03
C LYS A 55 4.17 14.32 -41.01
N GLY A 56 5.31 14.88 -41.42
CA GLY A 56 6.06 15.87 -40.62
C GLY A 56 6.85 15.33 -39.43
N GLY A 57 6.94 14.01 -39.25
CA GLY A 57 7.81 13.42 -38.23
C GLY A 57 9.28 13.58 -38.59
N SER A 58 10.12 13.74 -37.58
CA SER A 58 11.57 13.70 -37.71
C SER A 58 12.12 12.34 -37.26
N ALA A 59 13.44 12.13 -37.35
CA ALA A 59 14.07 10.90 -36.86
C ALA A 59 13.85 10.63 -35.36
N SER A 60 13.48 11.66 -34.57
CA SER A 60 13.14 11.51 -33.15
C SER A 60 11.72 11.00 -32.91
N ASN A 61 10.84 11.05 -33.92
CA ASN A 61 9.46 10.63 -33.80
C ASN A 61 9.30 9.22 -34.39
N ALA A 62 9.52 8.20 -33.58
CA ALA A 62 9.69 6.83 -34.07
C ALA A 62 9.12 5.79 -33.10
N ASN A 63 8.43 4.80 -33.66
CA ASN A 63 8.28 3.49 -33.00
C ASN A 63 9.43 2.59 -33.45
N GLU A 64 10.00 1.83 -32.52
CA GLU A 64 11.17 1.00 -32.77
C GLU A 64 11.12 -0.31 -31.99
N LEU A 65 11.47 -1.41 -32.66
CA LEU A 65 11.87 -2.66 -32.03
C LEU A 65 13.33 -2.93 -32.43
N ARG A 66 14.23 -2.94 -31.45
CA ARG A 66 15.68 -3.10 -31.66
C ARG A 66 16.24 -4.23 -30.82
N PHE A 67 17.17 -4.97 -31.41
CA PHE A 67 17.98 -6.00 -30.78
C PHE A 67 19.45 -5.57 -30.89
N GLU A 68 20.19 -5.66 -29.78
CA GLU A 68 21.64 -5.51 -29.74
C GLU A 68 22.25 -6.85 -29.35
N ASP A 69 23.12 -7.38 -30.20
CA ASP A 69 23.76 -8.69 -30.03
C ASP A 69 25.25 -8.60 -29.64
N LYS A 70 25.71 -7.41 -29.22
CA LYS A 70 27.05 -7.26 -28.66
C LYS A 70 27.18 -8.03 -27.35
N MET A 71 27.99 -9.08 -27.36
CA MET A 71 28.27 -9.97 -26.23
C MET A 71 28.55 -9.20 -24.93
N GLY A 72 27.77 -9.50 -23.87
CA GLY A 72 27.87 -8.87 -22.55
C GLY A 72 27.23 -7.47 -22.46
N SER A 73 26.51 -7.03 -23.49
CA SER A 73 25.77 -5.76 -23.55
C SER A 73 24.46 -5.91 -24.33
N GLU A 74 23.95 -7.13 -24.40
CA GLU A 74 22.76 -7.50 -25.14
C GLU A 74 21.53 -6.80 -24.54
N HIS A 75 20.66 -6.29 -25.41
CA HIS A 75 19.38 -5.78 -24.97
C HIS A 75 18.35 -5.79 -26.09
N VAL A 76 17.09 -5.85 -25.69
CA VAL A 76 15.94 -5.57 -26.56
C VAL A 76 15.36 -4.23 -26.16
N TRP A 77 15.15 -3.35 -27.12
CA TRP A 77 14.52 -2.05 -26.92
C TRP A 77 13.21 -1.98 -27.69
N LEU A 78 12.12 -1.72 -26.98
CA LEU A 78 10.81 -1.46 -27.55
C LEU A 78 10.41 -0.02 -27.21
N GLN A 79 10.23 0.79 -28.24
CA GLN A 79 9.76 2.17 -28.13
C GLN A 79 8.43 2.34 -28.84
N ALA A 80 7.45 2.89 -28.12
CA ALA A 80 6.25 3.47 -28.70
C ALA A 80 6.37 4.99 -28.63
N GLU A 81 6.18 5.68 -29.77
CA GLU A 81 6.24 7.16 -29.83
C GLU A 81 5.13 7.82 -29.01
N LYS A 82 3.98 7.15 -28.92
CA LYS A 82 2.79 7.69 -28.27
C LYS A 82 2.11 6.66 -27.36
N ASP A 83 1.33 5.76 -27.94
CA ASP A 83 0.51 4.79 -27.20
C ASP A 83 1.05 3.36 -27.43
N PHE A 84 1.26 2.60 -26.34
CA PHE A 84 1.54 1.17 -26.40
C PHE A 84 0.34 0.39 -25.86
N LEU A 85 -0.37 -0.30 -26.76
CA LEU A 85 -1.52 -1.13 -26.41
C LEU A 85 -1.13 -2.60 -26.42
N ARG A 86 -1.09 -3.22 -25.25
CA ARG A 86 -0.84 -4.65 -25.09
C ARG A 86 -2.14 -5.38 -24.78
N ASN A 87 -2.59 -6.23 -25.69
CA ASN A 87 -3.80 -7.04 -25.52
C ASN A 87 -3.44 -8.52 -25.60
N VAL A 88 -3.60 -9.25 -24.50
CA VAL A 88 -3.30 -10.68 -24.41
C VAL A 88 -4.61 -11.42 -24.18
N LYS A 89 -4.95 -12.37 -25.06
CA LYS A 89 -6.26 -13.04 -25.08
C LYS A 89 -6.39 -14.21 -24.11
N ASN A 90 -5.27 -14.70 -23.58
CA ASN A 90 -5.22 -15.82 -22.65
C ASN A 90 -4.27 -15.49 -21.50
N ASP A 91 -3.01 -15.90 -21.60
CA ASP A 91 -2.05 -15.79 -20.49
C ASP A 91 -0.87 -14.89 -20.85
N SER A 92 -0.40 -14.11 -19.87
CA SER A 92 0.83 -13.35 -19.93
C SER A 92 1.74 -13.78 -18.78
N SER A 93 2.93 -14.29 -19.10
CA SER A 93 3.98 -14.55 -18.12
C SER A 93 5.09 -13.50 -18.23
N HIS A 94 5.66 -13.12 -17.10
CA HIS A 94 6.81 -12.21 -17.01
C HIS A 94 7.79 -12.76 -15.98
N SER A 95 9.04 -12.94 -16.38
CA SER A 95 10.10 -13.45 -15.51
C SER A 95 11.36 -12.63 -15.75
N VAL A 96 11.89 -12.05 -14.68
CA VAL A 96 13.11 -11.23 -14.70
C VAL A 96 14.14 -11.92 -13.81
N GLY A 97 15.30 -12.24 -14.37
CA GLY A 97 16.35 -12.98 -13.65
C GLY A 97 17.16 -12.14 -12.65
N HIS A 98 17.00 -10.82 -12.70
CA HIS A 98 17.67 -9.87 -11.81
C HIS A 98 16.67 -8.81 -11.34
N ASP A 99 16.80 -7.55 -11.79
CA ASP A 99 15.98 -6.43 -11.30
C ASP A 99 14.96 -5.95 -12.35
N GLU A 100 13.78 -5.54 -11.89
CA GLU A 100 12.77 -4.83 -12.69
C GLU A 100 12.59 -3.40 -12.16
N PHE A 101 12.60 -2.42 -13.07
CA PHE A 101 12.35 -1.02 -12.74
C PHE A 101 11.15 -0.51 -13.56
N VAL A 102 10.10 -0.08 -12.86
CA VAL A 102 8.89 0.47 -13.48
C VAL A 102 8.71 1.91 -13.01
N THR A 103 8.52 2.84 -13.94
CA THR A 103 8.25 4.26 -13.64
C THR A 103 7.03 4.73 -14.43
N ILE A 104 6.00 5.16 -13.71
CA ILE A 104 4.81 5.80 -14.27
C ILE A 104 4.81 7.25 -13.80
N LYS A 105 4.81 8.19 -14.75
CA LYS A 105 4.91 9.63 -14.44
C LYS A 105 3.60 10.27 -14.01
N ASN A 106 2.47 9.69 -14.40
CA ASN A 106 1.14 10.20 -14.10
C ASN A 106 0.39 9.19 -13.24
N ASP A 107 -0.51 8.40 -13.83
CA ASP A 107 -1.42 7.51 -13.08
C ASP A 107 -1.24 6.05 -13.47
N LEU A 108 -1.37 5.16 -12.48
CA LEU A 108 -1.50 3.71 -12.65
C LEU A 108 -2.87 3.26 -12.14
N THR A 109 -3.63 2.60 -13.00
CA THR A 109 -4.88 1.92 -12.63
C THR A 109 -4.74 0.44 -12.88
N GLU A 110 -4.91 -0.36 -11.84
CA GLU A 110 -4.89 -1.81 -11.91
C GLU A 110 -6.27 -2.37 -11.50
N LYS A 111 -6.79 -3.29 -12.31
CA LYS A 111 -8.04 -4.00 -12.01
C LYS A 111 -7.82 -5.49 -12.20
N VAL A 112 -7.88 -6.23 -11.11
CA VAL A 112 -7.85 -7.69 -11.10
C VAL A 112 -9.28 -8.20 -10.95
N GLY A 113 -9.72 -9.05 -11.87
CA GLY A 113 -11.11 -9.53 -11.90
C GLY A 113 -11.43 -10.63 -10.89
N ASN A 114 -10.39 -11.32 -10.38
CA ASN A 114 -10.51 -12.38 -9.39
C ASN A 114 -9.43 -12.15 -8.30
N ASP A 115 -8.43 -13.02 -8.18
CA ASP A 115 -7.45 -12.99 -7.10
C ASP A 115 -6.17 -12.23 -7.47
N HIS A 116 -5.65 -11.42 -6.54
CA HIS A 116 -4.32 -10.81 -6.61
C HIS A 116 -3.47 -11.32 -5.44
N GLN A 117 -2.39 -12.06 -5.74
CA GLN A 117 -1.44 -12.55 -4.75
C GLN A 117 -0.07 -11.90 -4.97
N LEU A 118 0.47 -11.30 -3.90
CA LEU A 118 1.81 -10.73 -3.86
C LEU A 118 2.63 -11.44 -2.78
N GLU A 119 3.75 -12.04 -3.19
CA GLU A 119 4.73 -12.65 -2.27
C GLU A 119 6.07 -11.92 -2.41
N VAL A 120 6.61 -11.45 -1.29
CA VAL A 120 7.89 -10.72 -1.24
C VAL A 120 8.83 -11.48 -0.31
N GLY A 121 9.94 -11.99 -0.85
CA GLY A 121 10.86 -12.84 -0.09
C GLY A 121 11.71 -12.13 0.99
N LYS A 122 11.74 -10.78 0.98
CA LYS A 122 12.46 -9.96 1.96
C LYS A 122 11.61 -8.76 2.40
N ASP A 123 11.94 -7.56 1.95
CA ASP A 123 11.32 -6.32 2.42
C ASP A 123 10.27 -5.79 1.44
N PHE A 124 9.10 -5.43 1.94
CA PHE A 124 8.12 -4.62 1.22
C PHE A 124 8.12 -3.19 1.79
N LYS A 125 8.36 -2.20 0.93
CA LYS A 125 8.39 -0.78 1.31
C LYS A 125 7.43 0.01 0.44
N GLN A 126 6.38 0.56 1.04
CA GLN A 126 5.43 1.43 0.36
C GLN A 126 5.45 2.82 1.00
N LYS A 127 5.64 3.84 0.17
CA LYS A 127 5.54 5.24 0.58
C LYS A 127 4.47 5.91 -0.27
N VAL A 128 3.45 6.47 0.39
CA VAL A 128 2.39 7.24 -0.25
C VAL A 128 2.55 8.69 0.18
N GLY A 129 2.61 9.60 -0.79
CA GLY A 129 2.79 11.04 -0.53
C GLY A 129 1.48 11.75 -0.17
N GLY A 130 0.34 11.23 -0.63
CA GLY A 130 -1.01 11.69 -0.28
C GLY A 130 -1.74 10.64 0.56
N ASP A 131 -3.02 10.41 0.22
CA ASP A 131 -3.89 9.51 0.99
C ASP A 131 -3.77 8.05 0.55
N MET A 132 -3.89 7.13 1.52
CA MET A 132 -4.08 5.70 1.28
C MET A 132 -5.46 5.29 1.81
N HIS A 133 -6.33 4.82 0.92
CA HIS A 133 -7.63 4.28 1.27
C HIS A 133 -7.64 2.77 1.05
N LEU A 134 -7.82 2.01 2.14
CA LEU A 134 -7.94 0.55 2.11
C LEU A 134 -9.34 0.15 2.57
N GLN A 135 -10.07 -0.55 1.71
CA GLN A 135 -11.41 -1.02 1.99
C GLN A 135 -11.54 -2.50 1.64
N THR A 136 -12.01 -3.30 2.59
CA THR A 136 -12.36 -4.71 2.40
C THR A 136 -13.85 -4.90 2.64
N ALA A 137 -14.50 -5.75 1.84
CA ALA A 137 -15.93 -6.04 2.00
C ALA A 137 -16.20 -6.98 3.18
N THR A 138 -15.24 -7.87 3.47
CA THR A 138 -15.30 -8.84 4.56
C THR A 138 -14.14 -8.59 5.53
N ASP A 139 -13.18 -9.50 5.59
CA ASP A 139 -12.13 -9.49 6.61
C ASP A 139 -10.86 -8.79 6.12
N LEU A 140 -10.25 -8.00 7.00
CA LEU A 140 -8.87 -7.55 6.89
C LEU A 140 -8.05 -8.18 8.01
N MET A 141 -7.15 -9.10 7.66
CA MET A 141 -6.27 -9.77 8.61
C MET A 141 -4.84 -9.23 8.48
N ILE A 142 -4.29 -8.72 9.58
CA ILE A 142 -2.89 -8.28 9.68
C ILE A 142 -2.20 -9.11 10.75
N LYS A 143 -1.16 -9.84 10.37
CA LYS A 143 -0.34 -10.64 11.28
C LYS A 143 1.12 -10.23 11.14
N SER A 144 1.74 -9.82 12.25
CA SER A 144 3.18 -9.57 12.33
C SER A 144 3.80 -10.55 13.31
N GLY A 145 4.95 -11.14 12.94
CA GLY A 145 5.76 -11.96 13.85
C GLY A 145 6.63 -11.11 14.78
N GLY A 146 6.80 -9.82 14.46
CA GLY A 146 7.56 -8.85 15.25
C GLY A 146 6.69 -7.71 15.73
N GLN A 147 7.26 -6.49 15.76
CA GLN A 147 6.52 -5.30 16.15
C GLN A 147 5.50 -4.89 15.08
N TYR A 148 4.33 -4.44 15.53
CA TYR A 148 3.39 -3.64 14.73
C TYR A 148 3.25 -2.27 15.39
N SER A 149 3.47 -1.19 14.63
CA SER A 149 3.44 0.18 15.16
C SER A 149 2.54 1.08 14.34
N LEU A 150 1.64 1.78 15.01
CA LEU A 150 0.79 2.82 14.42
C LEU A 150 1.12 4.16 15.07
N LYS A 151 1.34 5.18 14.24
CA LYS A 151 1.60 6.56 14.68
C LYS A 151 0.78 7.49 13.81
N SER A 152 -0.05 8.33 14.43
CA SER A 152 -0.81 9.40 13.77
C SER A 152 -0.38 10.74 14.36
N ALA A 153 -0.28 11.77 13.52
CA ALA A 153 0.01 13.14 13.95
C ALA A 153 -1.25 13.86 14.46
N LYS A 154 -2.43 13.37 14.07
CA LYS A 154 -3.73 13.86 14.49
C LYS A 154 -4.47 12.71 15.17
N ASP A 155 -5.70 12.45 14.75
CA ASP A 155 -6.55 11.47 15.37
C ASP A 155 -6.21 10.05 14.89
N LEU A 156 -6.48 9.09 15.78
CA LEU A 156 -6.61 7.67 15.45
C LEU A 156 -7.97 7.25 15.98
N ALA A 157 -8.93 7.05 15.07
CA ALA A 157 -10.29 6.63 15.39
C ALA A 157 -10.49 5.17 14.98
N GLY A 158 -11.24 4.43 15.79
CA GLY A 158 -11.64 3.06 15.50
C GLY A 158 -13.04 2.79 16.04
N GLU A 159 -13.87 2.16 15.24
CA GLU A 159 -15.24 1.78 15.57
C GLU A 159 -15.43 0.30 15.22
N ALA A 160 -16.13 -0.44 16.09
CA ALA A 160 -16.49 -1.82 15.83
C ALA A 160 -17.96 -2.03 16.22
N GLY A 161 -18.74 -2.66 15.34
CA GLY A 161 -20.17 -2.89 15.58
C GLY A 161 -20.48 -3.93 16.67
N THR A 162 -19.52 -4.81 17.00
CA THR A 162 -19.74 -5.91 17.95
C THR A 162 -18.80 -5.86 19.15
N GLY A 163 -17.50 -5.77 18.93
CA GLY A 163 -16.55 -5.73 20.02
C GLY A 163 -15.13 -5.43 19.58
N VAL A 164 -14.35 -4.92 20.53
CA VAL A 164 -12.91 -4.72 20.41
C VAL A 164 -12.25 -5.49 21.54
N SER A 165 -11.19 -6.24 21.25
CA SER A 165 -10.44 -6.98 22.26
C SER A 165 -8.95 -6.72 22.11
N PHE A 166 -8.28 -6.50 23.25
CA PHE A 166 -6.84 -6.36 23.32
C PHE A 166 -6.30 -7.39 24.30
N LYS A 167 -5.35 -8.20 23.86
CA LYS A 167 -4.64 -9.17 24.69
C LYS A 167 -3.15 -8.92 24.57
N ALA A 168 -2.51 -8.59 25.69
CA ALA A 168 -1.06 -8.47 25.79
C ALA A 168 -0.50 -9.55 26.73
N GLY A 169 0.74 -9.98 26.47
CA GLY A 169 1.44 -10.94 27.31
C GLY A 169 1.99 -10.35 28.60
N THR A 170 2.39 -9.07 28.56
CA THR A 170 3.00 -8.35 29.68
C THR A 170 2.12 -7.20 30.16
N ASP A 171 1.87 -6.23 29.28
CA ASP A 171 1.25 -4.97 29.66
C ASP A 171 0.41 -4.37 28.53
N VAL A 172 -0.64 -3.66 28.94
CA VAL A 172 -1.35 -2.69 28.10
C VAL A 172 -1.18 -1.34 28.77
N HIS A 173 -0.40 -0.45 28.17
CA HIS A 173 -0.14 0.89 28.71
C HIS A 173 -1.00 1.95 28.00
N ILE A 174 -1.92 2.57 28.75
CA ILE A 174 -2.79 3.65 28.27
C ILE A 174 -2.38 4.95 28.98
N LYS A 175 -1.90 5.92 28.22
CA LYS A 175 -1.54 7.25 28.72
C LYS A 175 -2.10 8.32 27.80
N ALA A 176 -2.81 9.28 28.38
CA ALA A 176 -3.28 10.48 27.70
C ALA A 176 -2.61 11.72 28.28
N GLY A 177 -2.43 12.76 27.46
CA GLY A 177 -1.88 14.04 27.91
C GLY A 177 -2.87 14.85 28.75
N MET A 178 -4.17 14.74 28.46
CA MET A 178 -5.23 15.43 29.19
C MET A 178 -6.11 14.42 29.93
N ASN A 179 -6.91 13.62 29.22
CA ASN A 179 -7.94 12.77 29.81
C ASN A 179 -7.97 11.37 29.19
N VAL A 180 -8.34 10.38 30.00
CA VAL A 180 -8.81 9.07 29.55
C VAL A 180 -10.28 8.94 29.95
N THR A 181 -11.17 8.79 28.97
CA THR A 181 -12.61 8.62 29.19
C THR A 181 -13.02 7.20 28.78
N LEU A 182 -13.72 6.50 29.67
CA LEU A 182 -14.27 5.17 29.42
C LEU A 182 -15.77 5.20 29.70
N GLU A 183 -16.57 5.00 28.67
CA GLU A 183 -18.03 4.99 28.76
C GLU A 183 -18.56 3.61 28.39
N ALA A 184 -19.53 3.14 29.16
CA ALA A 184 -20.24 1.90 28.89
C ALA A 184 -21.73 2.11 29.13
N GLY A 185 -22.58 1.61 28.24
CA GLY A 185 -24.03 1.81 28.33
C GLY A 185 -24.70 1.06 29.49
N VAL A 186 -24.10 -0.04 29.96
CA VAL A 186 -24.68 -0.87 31.03
C VAL A 186 -23.69 -1.09 32.16
N MET A 187 -22.47 -1.52 31.85
CA MET A 187 -21.50 -1.93 32.85
C MET A 187 -20.07 -1.65 32.42
N LEU A 188 -19.26 -1.09 33.33
CA LEU A 188 -17.81 -0.98 33.19
C LEU A 188 -17.16 -1.80 34.31
N THR A 189 -16.28 -2.74 33.96
CA THR A 189 -15.59 -3.63 34.91
C THR A 189 -14.08 -3.52 34.77
N LEU A 190 -13.40 -3.29 35.90
CA LEU A 190 -11.95 -3.39 36.03
C LEU A 190 -11.65 -4.53 37.00
N LYS A 191 -10.86 -5.52 36.61
CA LYS A 191 -10.60 -6.71 37.43
C LYS A 191 -9.12 -7.08 37.43
N ALA A 192 -8.62 -7.44 38.61
CA ALA A 192 -7.26 -7.97 38.80
C ALA A 192 -7.30 -9.09 39.86
N GLY A 193 -7.09 -10.34 39.42
CA GLY A 193 -7.22 -11.51 40.31
C GLY A 193 -8.59 -11.56 40.99
N GLY A 194 -8.59 -11.60 42.33
CA GLY A 194 -9.79 -11.58 43.17
C GLY A 194 -10.38 -10.18 43.45
N SER A 195 -9.75 -9.10 42.97
CA SER A 195 -10.21 -7.72 43.20
C SER A 195 -10.89 -7.13 41.96
N SER A 196 -11.89 -6.26 42.15
CA SER A 196 -12.63 -5.62 41.06
C SER A 196 -13.25 -4.27 41.42
N ILE A 197 -13.41 -3.42 40.40
CA ILE A 197 -14.26 -2.23 40.42
C ILE A 197 -15.32 -2.43 39.32
N VAL A 198 -16.60 -2.37 39.68
CA VAL A 198 -17.73 -2.55 38.75
C VAL A 198 -18.65 -1.34 38.87
N LEU A 199 -18.85 -0.63 37.76
CA LEU A 199 -19.88 0.39 37.61
C LEU A 199 -21.06 -0.27 36.90
N GLY A 200 -22.24 -0.27 37.50
CA GLY A 200 -23.44 -0.84 36.90
C GLY A 200 -24.73 -0.14 37.37
N PRO A 201 -25.91 -0.66 37.01
CA PRO A 201 -27.19 -0.01 37.30
C PRO A 201 -27.50 0.16 38.79
N ALA A 202 -26.91 -0.68 39.64
CA ALA A 202 -27.07 -0.63 41.10
C ALA A 202 -26.08 0.33 41.80
N GLY A 203 -25.17 0.97 41.06
CA GLY A 203 -24.14 1.86 41.59
C GLY A 203 -22.71 1.36 41.34
N VAL A 204 -21.77 1.80 42.18
CA VAL A 204 -20.35 1.45 42.10
C VAL A 204 -20.00 0.43 43.17
N ALA A 205 -19.57 -0.76 42.76
CA ALA A 205 -19.08 -1.82 43.64
C ALA A 205 -17.54 -1.89 43.60
N ILE A 206 -16.91 -1.86 44.78
CA ILE A 206 -15.46 -2.02 44.95
C ILE A 206 -15.23 -3.24 45.83
N VAL A 207 -14.59 -4.27 45.27
CA VAL A 207 -14.28 -5.54 45.95
C VAL A 207 -12.77 -5.72 45.95
N GLY A 208 -12.20 -5.98 47.12
CA GLY A 208 -10.78 -6.26 47.30
C GLY A 208 -10.58 -7.57 48.05
N SER A 209 -9.57 -8.34 47.64
CA SER A 209 -9.19 -9.58 48.31
C SER A 209 -7.67 -9.61 48.47
N PRO A 210 -7.13 -9.55 49.71
CA PRO A 210 -7.85 -9.63 51.00
C PRO A 210 -8.46 -8.31 51.52
N LEU A 211 -8.07 -7.15 51.00
CA LEU A 211 -8.46 -5.84 51.54
C LEU A 211 -8.74 -4.83 50.43
N VAL A 212 -9.59 -3.83 50.72
CA VAL A 212 -9.74 -2.61 49.91
C VAL A 212 -9.07 -1.47 50.68
N ASN A 213 -7.98 -0.93 50.15
CA ASN A 213 -7.29 0.22 50.75
C ASN A 213 -7.80 1.52 50.11
N ILE A 214 -8.58 2.30 50.85
CA ILE A 214 -8.98 3.66 50.48
C ILE A 214 -8.25 4.60 51.44
N ASN A 215 -7.42 5.50 50.89
CA ASN A 215 -6.70 6.51 51.67
C ASN A 215 -5.78 5.97 52.81
N SER A 216 -5.28 4.74 52.70
CA SER A 216 -4.62 4.02 53.81
C SER A 216 -3.10 4.26 53.93
N GLY A 217 -2.59 5.39 53.41
CA GLY A 217 -1.17 5.77 53.48
C GLY A 217 -0.97 7.05 54.29
N GLY A 218 -0.54 6.93 55.56
CA GLY A 218 0.11 7.98 56.37
C GLY A 218 -0.63 9.30 56.58
N GLY A 219 -1.56 9.37 57.54
CA GLY A 219 -2.03 10.63 58.14
C GLY A 219 -3.51 10.67 58.55
N ALA A 220 -3.75 10.70 59.87
CA ALA A 220 -5.02 10.89 60.60
C ALA A 220 -6.04 9.73 60.59
N GLN A 221 -6.29 9.21 61.80
CA GLN A 221 -7.32 8.23 62.12
C GLN A 221 -8.71 8.79 61.77
N ILE A 222 -9.55 7.96 61.14
CA ILE A 222 -11.01 8.17 61.18
C ILE A 222 -11.41 7.98 62.63
N GLN A 223 -11.62 9.09 63.34
CA GLN A 223 -12.22 9.07 64.66
C GLN A 223 -13.70 8.74 64.44
N LEU A 224 -14.05 7.47 64.59
CA LEU A 224 -15.44 7.08 64.78
C LEU A 224 -15.93 7.87 66.00
N MET A 225 -16.90 8.77 65.80
CA MET A 225 -17.61 9.36 66.93
C MET A 225 -18.26 8.20 67.69
N ASP A 226 -17.77 7.96 68.91
CA ASP A 226 -18.36 6.98 69.82
C ASP A 226 -19.86 7.25 69.92
N ALA A 227 -20.65 6.18 69.75
CA ALA A 227 -22.07 6.21 70.01
C ALA A 227 -22.31 6.69 71.45
N ILE A 228 -23.11 7.73 71.61
CA ILE A 228 -23.53 8.25 72.92
C ILE A 228 -24.15 7.09 73.72
N PRO A 229 -23.62 6.73 74.91
CA PRO A 229 -24.21 5.67 75.71
C PRO A 229 -25.61 6.09 76.21
N PRO A 230 -26.58 5.17 76.34
CA PRO A 230 -27.99 5.50 76.64
C PRO A 230 -28.26 6.06 78.06
N SER A 231 -27.24 6.37 78.85
CA SER A 231 -27.37 6.68 80.28
C SER A 231 -27.44 8.19 80.62
N ALA A 232 -27.47 9.09 79.63
CA ALA A 232 -27.59 10.53 79.89
C ALA A 232 -29.04 11.01 80.14
N TYR A 233 -30.04 10.14 80.02
CA TYR A 233 -31.45 10.44 80.30
C TYR A 233 -31.85 10.00 81.72
N GLN A 234 -31.21 10.50 82.77
CA GLN A 234 -31.77 10.43 84.13
C GLN A 234 -30.98 11.35 85.07
N ASN A 235 -31.62 12.47 85.44
CA ASN A 235 -31.40 13.32 86.62
C ASN A 235 -31.18 14.80 86.31
N ALA A 236 -32.26 15.49 85.96
CA ALA A 236 -32.47 16.86 86.42
C ALA A 236 -33.91 16.94 86.96
N ARG A 237 -34.02 17.00 88.29
CA ARG A 237 -35.26 17.23 89.03
C ARG A 237 -35.79 18.65 88.78
N PRO A 238 -37.10 18.88 88.94
CA PRO A 238 -37.71 20.20 88.75
C PRO A 238 -37.59 21.09 90.02
N CYS A 239 -37.86 22.38 89.80
CA CYS A 239 -38.29 23.43 90.75
C CYS A 239 -37.21 24.31 91.44
N PRO A 240 -37.55 25.55 91.84
CA PRO A 240 -38.89 26.17 91.96
C PRO A 240 -39.43 26.81 90.68
#